data_AF-A0A967BNM3-F1
#
_entry.id   AF-A0A967BNM3-F1
#
_cell.length_a   1.000
_cell.length_b   1.000
_cell.length_c   1.000
_cell.angle_alpha   90.00
_cell.angle_beta   90.00
_cell.angle_gamma   90.00
#
_symmetry.space_group_name_H-M   'P 1'
#
loop_
_entity.id
_entity.type
_entity.pdbx_description
1 polymer ?
#
loop_
_entity_poly.entity_id
_entity_poly.type
_entity_poly.pdbx_seq_one_letter_code
_entity_poly.pdbx_strand_id
1 'polypeptide(L)'
;MKNEFTPRQIVRELNKYIVGQNKAKRAVAIALRNRWRRQQVPEAMRDEILPNNIILIGPTGVGKTEIARRLANLAKAPFIKIEASKFTEVGYVGRDVESIIRDLTDTSVNMVRMEKQKAVAG
;
A
#
# COMPACT_ATOMS: atom_id res chain seq x y z
N MET A 1 -1.71 15.34 -4.69
CA MET A 1 -1.91 13.98 -5.25
C MET A 1 -2.81 14.08 -6.47
N LYS A 2 -2.30 13.83 -7.69
CA LYS A 2 -3.00 14.09 -8.97
C LYS A 2 -3.73 12.87 -9.56
N ASN A 3 -3.98 11.82 -8.78
CA ASN A 3 -4.56 10.58 -9.31
C ASN A 3 -5.86 10.23 -8.61
N GLU A 4 -6.94 10.83 -9.08
CA GLU A 4 -8.33 10.61 -8.65
C GLU A 4 -8.89 9.30 -9.22
N PHE A 5 -8.16 8.19 -9.09
CA PHE A 5 -8.65 6.94 -9.64
C PHE A 5 -9.98 6.55 -9.01
N THR A 6 -10.97 6.29 -9.85
CA THR A 6 -12.21 5.64 -9.45
C THR A 6 -11.92 4.16 -9.13
N PRO A 7 -12.72 3.49 -8.28
CA PRO A 7 -12.54 2.08 -8.02
C PRO A 7 -12.49 1.21 -9.30
N ARG A 8 -13.28 1.57 -10.33
CA ARG A 8 -13.27 0.88 -11.63
C ARG A 8 -11.92 1.04 -12.36
N GLN A 9 -11.33 2.24 -12.34
CA GLN A 9 -10.02 2.47 -12.93
C GLN A 9 -8.92 1.71 -12.18
N ILE A 10 -8.97 1.68 -10.84
CA ILE A 10 -8.00 0.91 -10.04
C ILE A 10 -8.07 -0.58 -10.41
N VAL A 11 -9.28 -1.16 -10.46
CA VAL A 11 -9.46 -2.57 -10.87
C VAL A 11 -8.93 -2.81 -12.27
N ARG A 12 -9.18 -1.89 -13.22
CA ARG A 12 -8.67 -1.98 -14.59
C ARG A 12 -7.14 -1.97 -14.64
N GLU A 13 -6.49 -1.12 -13.85
CA GLU A 13 -5.02 -1.11 -13.76
C GLU A 13 -4.47 -2.39 -13.13
N LEU A 14 -5.13 -2.93 -12.10
CA LEU A 14 -4.75 -4.22 -11.50
C LEU A 14 -4.95 -5.40 -12.46
N ASN A 15 -5.94 -5.33 -13.36
CA ASN A 15 -6.20 -6.37 -14.36
C ASN A 15 -5.05 -6.54 -15.36
N LYS A 16 -4.20 -5.53 -15.56
CA LYS A 16 -3.03 -5.63 -16.45
C LYS A 16 -1.95 -6.59 -15.92
N TYR A 17 -1.95 -6.87 -14.62
CA TYR A 17 -0.88 -7.64 -13.96
C TYR A 17 -1.39 -8.87 -13.22
N ILE A 18 -2.64 -8.87 -12.77
CA ILE A 18 -3.22 -9.95 -11.98
C ILE A 18 -4.41 -10.50 -12.75
N VAL A 19 -4.44 -11.81 -13.00
CA VAL A 19 -5.58 -12.49 -13.65
C VAL A 19 -6.57 -12.95 -12.58
N GLY A 20 -7.88 -12.81 -12.81
CA GLY A 20 -8.91 -13.22 -11.84
C GLY A 20 -8.94 -12.37 -10.56
N GLN A 21 -9.20 -12.98 -9.41
CA GLN A 21 -9.20 -12.32 -8.08
C GLN A 21 -10.10 -11.07 -7.97
N ASN A 22 -11.24 -11.06 -8.67
CA ASN A 22 -12.11 -9.89 -8.79
C ASN A 22 -12.56 -9.30 -7.44
N LYS A 23 -12.88 -10.17 -6.46
CA LYS A 23 -13.28 -9.76 -5.10
C LYS A 23 -12.14 -9.00 -4.39
N ALA A 24 -10.93 -9.54 -4.42
CA ALA A 24 -9.76 -8.92 -3.80
C ALA A 24 -9.41 -7.57 -4.46
N LYS A 25 -9.41 -7.51 -5.81
CA LYS A 25 -9.18 -6.27 -6.56
C LYS A 25 -10.20 -5.18 -6.20
N ARG A 26 -11.49 -5.55 -6.11
CA ARG A 26 -12.55 -4.62 -5.72
C ARG A 26 -12.36 -4.12 -4.29
N ALA A 27 -12.03 -5.00 -3.35
CA ALA A 27 -11.80 -4.63 -1.96
C ALA A 27 -10.66 -3.61 -1.81
N VAL A 28 -9.51 -3.86 -2.43
CA VAL A 28 -8.37 -2.93 -2.37
C VAL A 28 -8.64 -1.61 -3.10
N ALA A 29 -9.40 -1.65 -4.19
CA ALA A 29 -9.80 -0.44 -4.91
C ALA A 29 -10.71 0.46 -4.08
N ILE A 30 -11.64 -0.12 -3.31
CA ILE A 30 -12.50 0.63 -2.40
C ILE A 30 -11.67 1.22 -1.26
N ALA A 31 -10.76 0.45 -0.65
CA ALA A 31 -9.92 0.95 0.43
C ALA A 31 -9.05 2.14 -0.02
N LEU A 32 -8.42 2.06 -1.20
CA LEU A 32 -7.66 3.17 -1.76
C LEU A 32 -8.54 4.39 -2.05
N ARG A 33 -9.74 4.19 -2.60
CA ARG A 33 -10.70 5.29 -2.84
C ARG A 33 -11.18 5.91 -1.53
N ASN A 34 -11.39 5.13 -0.48
CA ASN A 34 -11.80 5.64 0.83
C ASN A 34 -10.70 6.51 1.44
N ARG A 35 -9.42 6.18 1.24
CA ARG A 35 -8.31 7.06 1.64
C ARG A 35 -8.37 8.42 0.95
N TRP A 36 -8.67 8.46 -0.35
CA TRP A 36 -8.88 9.72 -1.07
C TRP A 36 -10.12 10.47 -0.55
N ARG A 37 -11.25 9.78 -0.33
CA ARG A 37 -12.47 10.39 0.23
C ARG A 37 -12.24 11.01 1.60
N ARG A 38 -11.47 10.35 2.47
CA ARG A 38 -11.06 10.88 3.78
C ARG A 38 -10.32 12.22 3.65
N GLN A 39 -9.54 12.43 2.59
CA GLN A 39 -8.88 13.72 2.38
C GLN A 39 -9.84 14.84 1.94
N GLN A 40 -11.04 14.48 1.45
CA GLN A 40 -12.05 15.43 0.99
C GLN A 40 -13.01 15.89 2.09
N VAL A 41 -13.00 15.25 3.27
CA VAL A 41 -13.85 15.68 4.39
C VAL A 41 -13.16 16.78 5.23
N PRO A 42 -13.91 17.58 6.00
CA PRO A 42 -13.35 18.55 6.94
C PRO A 42 -12.39 17.92 7.93
N GLU A 43 -11.37 18.67 8.35
CA GLU A 43 -10.27 18.17 9.19
C GLU A 43 -10.76 17.51 10.49
N ALA A 44 -11.72 18.12 11.19
CA ALA A 44 -12.30 17.57 12.42
C ALA A 44 -12.90 16.16 12.23
N MET A 45 -13.44 15.86 11.04
CA MET A 45 -14.00 14.55 10.72
C MET A 45 -12.96 13.56 10.21
N ARG A 46 -11.77 14.02 9.78
CA ARG A 46 -10.73 13.13 9.24
C ARG A 46 -10.19 12.17 10.29
N ASP A 47 -10.10 12.61 11.54
CA ASP A 47 -9.51 11.81 12.61
C ASP A 47 -10.46 10.72 13.11
N GLU A 48 -11.77 10.92 12.93
CA GLU A 48 -12.79 9.91 13.24
C GLU A 48 -12.85 8.79 12.19
N ILE A 49 -12.32 9.02 10.98
CA ILE A 49 -12.34 8.03 9.90
C ILE A 49 -11.07 7.18 9.93
N LEU A 50 -11.17 6.00 10.52
CA LEU A 50 -10.08 5.03 10.56
C LEU A 50 -9.79 4.41 9.17
N PRO A 51 -8.51 4.07 8.87
CA PRO A 51 -8.18 3.32 7.67
C PRO A 51 -8.82 1.93 7.64
N ASN A 52 -9.33 1.54 6.46
CA ASN A 52 -9.84 0.19 6.23
C ASN A 52 -8.68 -0.78 5.94
N ASN A 53 -8.17 -1.42 6.98
CA ASN A 53 -7.19 -2.50 6.85
C ASN A 53 -7.79 -3.72 6.12
N ILE A 54 -6.95 -4.46 5.38
CA ILE A 54 -7.40 -5.55 4.51
C ILE A 54 -6.69 -6.84 4.90
N ILE A 55 -7.47 -7.90 5.10
CA ILE A 55 -6.97 -9.26 5.27
C ILE A 55 -7.22 -10.02 3.96
N LEU A 56 -6.15 -10.47 3.31
CA LEU A 56 -6.23 -11.29 2.08
C LEU A 56 -6.06 -12.77 2.44
N ILE A 57 -7.12 -13.55 2.27
CA ILE A 57 -7.14 -15.00 2.58
C ILE A 57 -7.14 -15.79 1.27
N GLY A 58 -6.26 -16.79 1.17
CA GLY A 58 -6.17 -17.70 0.02
C GLY A 58 -4.84 -18.46 -0.02
N PRO A 59 -4.68 -19.46 -0.92
CA PRO A 59 -3.46 -20.27 -1.01
C PRO A 59 -2.25 -19.45 -1.50
N THR A 60 -1.05 -20.00 -1.37
CA THR A 60 0.18 -19.39 -1.91
C THR A 60 0.10 -19.28 -3.45
N GLY A 61 0.86 -18.35 -4.04
CA GLY A 61 0.91 -18.20 -5.51
C GLY A 61 -0.26 -17.48 -6.18
N VAL A 62 -1.42 -17.28 -5.52
CA VAL A 62 -2.61 -16.67 -6.16
C VAL A 62 -2.57 -15.15 -6.36
N GLY A 63 -1.44 -14.50 -6.07
CA GLY A 63 -1.25 -13.06 -6.32
C GLY A 63 -1.60 -12.11 -5.16
N LYS A 64 -1.74 -12.59 -3.92
CA LYS A 64 -2.04 -11.74 -2.75
C LYS A 64 -1.03 -10.59 -2.59
N THR A 65 0.26 -10.92 -2.58
CA THR A 65 1.35 -9.94 -2.45
C THR A 65 1.43 -9.03 -3.67
N GLU A 66 1.14 -9.56 -4.87
CA GLU A 66 1.20 -8.78 -6.11
C GLU A 66 0.07 -7.74 -6.17
N ILE A 67 -1.13 -8.06 -5.67
CA ILE A 67 -2.21 -7.08 -5.51
C ILE A 67 -1.75 -5.90 -4.64
N ALA A 68 -1.15 -6.17 -3.48
CA ALA A 68 -0.68 -5.11 -2.58
C ALA A 68 0.44 -4.27 -3.20
N ARG A 69 1.43 -4.93 -3.81
CA ARG A 69 2.56 -4.27 -4.49
C ARG A 69 2.09 -3.38 -5.64
N ARG A 70 1.22 -3.88 -6.52
CA ARG A 70 0.68 -3.12 -7.66
C ARG A 70 -0.18 -1.95 -7.21
N LEU A 71 -0.96 -2.13 -6.15
CA LEU A 71 -1.75 -1.05 -5.56
C LEU A 71 -0.85 0.08 -5.03
N ALA A 72 0.24 -0.25 -4.33
CA ALA A 72 1.18 0.74 -3.83
C ALA A 72 1.86 1.52 -4.97
N ASN A 73 2.30 0.82 -6.02
CA ASN A 73 2.86 1.45 -7.21
C ASN A 73 1.86 2.40 -7.89
N LEU A 74 0.60 1.98 -8.05
CA LEU A 74 -0.45 2.81 -8.62
C LEU A 74 -0.72 4.07 -7.80
N ALA A 75 -0.68 3.93 -6.47
CA ALA A 75 -0.87 5.01 -5.52
C ALA A 75 0.38 5.89 -5.33
N LYS A 76 1.52 5.53 -5.95
CA LYS A 76 2.84 6.12 -5.68
C LYS A 76 3.15 6.18 -4.18
N ALA A 77 2.89 5.08 -3.49
CA ALA A 77 3.06 4.96 -2.05
C ALA A 77 4.28 4.08 -1.71
N PRO A 78 5.02 4.39 -0.63
CA PRO A 78 6.05 3.49 -0.14
C PRO A 78 5.46 2.14 0.25
N PHE A 79 6.21 1.07 0.01
CA PHE A 79 5.75 -0.30 0.21
C PHE A 79 6.87 -1.18 0.75
N ILE A 80 6.56 -1.97 1.77
CA ILE A 80 7.45 -2.98 2.35
C ILE A 80 6.70 -4.31 2.47
N LYS A 81 7.43 -5.43 2.33
CA LYS A 81 6.94 -6.78 2.57
C LYS A 81 7.63 -7.33 3.80
N ILE A 82 6.85 -7.67 4.84
CA ILE A 82 7.38 -8.24 6.08
C ILE A 82 6.65 -9.54 6.37
N GLU A 83 7.36 -10.49 6.99
CA GLU A 83 6.82 -11.75 7.48
C GLU A 83 6.65 -11.66 9.00
N ALA A 84 5.44 -11.90 9.49
CA ALA A 84 5.09 -11.70 10.89
C ALA A 84 5.83 -12.66 11.84
N SER A 85 6.20 -13.86 11.37
CA SER A 85 6.95 -14.85 12.17
C SER A 85 8.32 -14.34 12.62
N LYS A 86 8.89 -13.34 11.92
CA LYS A 86 10.17 -12.71 12.28
C LYS A 86 10.13 -11.99 13.63
N PHE A 87 8.96 -11.72 14.18
CA PHE A 87 8.79 -11.05 15.48
C PHE A 87 8.38 -12.00 16.61
N THR A 88 8.16 -13.28 16.32
CA THR A 88 7.72 -14.28 17.30
C THR A 88 8.73 -15.41 17.50
N GLU A 89 9.72 -15.57 16.63
CA GLU A 89 10.78 -16.57 16.79
C GLU A 89 11.71 -16.21 17.95
N VAL A 90 11.83 -17.16 18.88
CA VAL A 90 12.44 -17.03 20.21
C VAL A 90 13.88 -16.51 20.13
N GLY A 91 14.10 -15.36 20.77
CA GLY A 91 15.40 -14.73 20.94
C GLY A 91 15.63 -13.58 19.98
N TYR A 92 15.26 -12.35 20.39
CA TYR A 92 15.68 -11.18 19.62
C TYR A 92 16.09 -10.01 20.53
N VAL A 93 17.39 -9.79 20.56
CA VAL A 93 18.00 -8.47 20.73
C VAL A 93 18.19 -7.94 19.30
N GLY A 94 17.29 -7.09 18.76
CA GLY A 94 17.52 -6.45 17.44
C GLY A 94 16.43 -6.34 16.34
N ARG A 95 15.20 -6.90 16.43
CA ARG A 95 14.11 -6.64 15.46
C ARG A 95 12.80 -6.39 16.19
N ASP A 96 12.70 -5.16 16.61
CA ASP A 96 11.52 -4.55 17.19
C ASP A 96 10.44 -4.29 16.11
N VAL A 97 9.17 -4.34 16.49
CA VAL A 97 8.03 -3.95 15.65
C VAL A 97 8.18 -2.53 15.10
N GLU A 98 8.90 -1.66 15.81
CA GLU A 98 9.27 -0.32 15.32
C GLU A 98 10.10 -0.35 14.03
N SER A 99 10.83 -1.44 13.76
CA SER A 99 11.61 -1.58 12.51
C SER A 99 10.71 -1.55 11.28
N ILE A 100 9.45 -1.98 11.39
CA ILE A 100 8.46 -1.91 10.29
C ILE A 100 8.30 -0.46 9.82
N ILE A 101 8.17 0.48 10.76
CA ILE A 101 7.97 1.89 10.45
C ILE A 101 9.27 2.54 9.97
N ARG A 102 10.43 2.16 10.54
CA ARG A 102 11.74 2.62 10.06
C ARG A 102 11.97 2.22 8.60
N ASP A 103 11.80 0.94 8.26
CA ASP A 103 11.98 0.42 6.90
C ASP A 103 11.03 1.12 5.90
N LEU A 104 9.77 1.37 6.29
CA LEU A 104 8.81 2.09 5.45
C LEU A 104 9.24 3.54 5.20
N THR A 105 9.74 4.20 6.24
CA THR A 105 10.20 5.59 6.20
C THR A 105 11.42 5.73 5.30
N ASP A 106 12.40 4.85 5.45
CA ASP A 106 13.60 4.83 4.60
C ASP A 106 13.25 4.60 3.14
N THR A 107 12.31 3.69 2.87
CA THR A 107 11.77 3.46 1.52
C THR A 107 11.12 4.73 0.97
N SER A 108 10.35 5.46 1.78
CA SER A 108 9.71 6.72 1.38
C SER A 108 10.73 7.82 1.07
N VAL A 109 11.75 7.99 1.91
CA VAL A 109 12.81 9.00 1.71
C VAL A 109 13.58 8.70 0.43
N ASN A 110 13.94 7.44 0.21
CA ASN A 110 14.64 7.01 -1.00
C ASN A 110 13.78 7.26 -2.26
N MET A 111 12.48 6.99 -2.20
CA MET A 111 11.56 7.26 -3.30
C MET A 111 11.56 8.75 -3.69
N VAL A 112 11.46 9.65 -2.71
CA VAL A 112 11.50 11.10 -2.96
C VAL A 112 12.86 11.56 -3.46
N ARG A 113 13.96 11.03 -2.90
CA ARG A 113 15.33 11.35 -3.34
C ARG A 113 15.53 11.01 -4.81
N MET A 114 15.07 9.83 -5.24
CA MET A 114 15.15 9.41 -6.65
C MET A 114 14.29 10.30 -7.56
N GLU A 115 13.08 10.69 -7.13
CA GLU A 115 12.24 11.63 -7.89
C GLU A 115 12.92 12.99 -8.08
N LYS A 116 13.55 13.52 -7.03
CA LYS A 116 14.27 14.80 -7.09
C LYS A 116 15.52 14.73 -7.98
N GLN A 117 16.30 13.66 -7.88
CA GLN A 117 17.48 13.46 -8.75
C GLN A 117 17.09 13.43 -10.23
N LYS A 118 16.02 12.71 -10.58
CA LYS A 118 15.51 12.67 -11.96
C LYS A 118 15.04 14.03 -12.48
N ALA A 119 14.50 14.87 -11.60
CA ALA A 119 14.01 16.21 -11.99
C ALA A 119 15.14 17.22 -12.24
N VAL A 120 16.36 16.98 -11.75
CA VAL A 120 17.53 17.85 -11.96
C VAL A 120 18.39 17.35 -13.13
N ALA A 121 18.33 16.06 -13.45
CA ALA A 121 19.09 15.45 -14.53
C ALA A 121 18.45 15.62 -15.93
N GLY A 122 17.24 16.18 -16.01
CA GLY A 122 16.55 16.52 -17.26
C GLY A 122 16.27 18.01 -17.32
#